data_AF-A0A2L1S9K2-F1
#
_entry.id   AF-A0A2L1S9K2-F1
#
_cell.length_a   1.000
_cell.length_b   1.000
_cell.length_c   1.000
_cell.angle_alpha   90.00
_cell.angle_beta   90.00
_cell.angle_gamma   90.00
#
_symmetry.space_group_name_H-M   'P 1'
#
loop_
_entity.id
_entity.type
_entity.pdbx_description
1 polymer ?
#
loop_
_entity_poly.entity_id
_entity_poly.type
_entity_poly.pdbx_seq_one_letter_code
_entity_poly.pdbx_strand_id
1 'polypeptide(L)'
;MIVRNRQKNALQIALQCALQRCEWEARMPKPNELDRYLKRRGYSWLYYRRVPTRLARLDSRFPVIEQALGTRDLVVARKARDLLASADDDLWASMMLGENVERSRGRYAAALKRVKAMGFGYVPVEELSRTASWDDISSRFEAILPVSTPREIEQAVLGTVSKPTHRFDDALRIFMEGPGKMSLANKSPNQLRIWKNIPKRAIRRFAEVVGDKPLADITRDDAVRFYRYWLARIVPEDDAEPLNPSGGNREIGELRKLYREYFSFEHNDNDRLNPFLGLSFAEDGNVRRPSFPVDWIESRFLRAGKLSGLNPEARGVLLAMIETGCRPSEICNLTPSAIVLDHAVPHIAVRPRRAGDRKNSDVKQFGPHEVKSTASIRTVPLVGISLQVFKAFPAGFPRYMDKTGTASQTINSFLGENGLLPTQEHTLYGLRHSFEDRMKVAKIDYEVRMDIFGHTVSRPKYGSGGGLAWQRGLLANMALPFDEGII
;
A
#
# COMPACT_ATOMS: atom_id res chain seq x y z
N MET A 1 -57.05 -1.14 -18.09
CA MET A 1 -56.15 0.00 -18.35
C MET A 1 -54.66 -0.28 -18.03
N ILE A 2 -54.34 -1.19 -17.09
CA ILE A 2 -52.97 -1.45 -16.63
C ILE A 2 -52.15 -2.39 -17.57
N VAL A 3 -52.81 -3.27 -18.33
CA VAL A 3 -52.14 -4.24 -19.23
C VAL A 3 -51.59 -3.58 -20.51
N ARG A 4 -52.28 -2.58 -21.08
CA ARG A 4 -51.80 -1.82 -22.25
C ARG A 4 -50.55 -0.98 -21.94
N ASN A 5 -50.34 -0.58 -20.69
CA ASN A 5 -49.16 0.19 -20.27
C ASN A 5 -47.90 -0.69 -20.13
N ARG A 6 -48.05 -1.97 -19.78
CA ARG A 6 -46.92 -2.90 -19.70
C ARG A 6 -46.41 -3.33 -21.07
N GLN A 7 -47.29 -3.51 -22.06
CA GLN A 7 -46.87 -3.80 -23.45
C GLN A 7 -46.17 -2.62 -24.12
N LYS A 8 -46.62 -1.37 -23.87
CA LYS A 8 -45.91 -0.17 -24.37
C LYS A 8 -44.53 -0.03 -23.73
N ASN A 9 -44.39 -0.26 -22.42
CA ASN A 9 -43.07 -0.22 -21.76
C ASN A 9 -42.14 -1.36 -22.21
N ALA A 10 -42.65 -2.57 -22.45
CA ALA A 10 -41.83 -3.67 -22.94
C ALA A 10 -41.31 -3.42 -24.37
N LEU A 11 -42.15 -2.87 -25.26
CA LEU A 11 -41.74 -2.43 -26.60
C LEU A 11 -40.75 -1.28 -26.56
N GLN A 12 -40.92 -0.33 -25.62
CA GLN A 12 -40.03 0.81 -25.47
C GLN A 12 -38.65 0.39 -24.91
N ILE A 13 -38.61 -0.54 -23.96
CA ILE A 13 -37.37 -1.13 -23.42
C ILE A 13 -36.68 -2.02 -24.47
N ALA A 14 -37.44 -2.79 -25.26
CA ALA A 14 -36.87 -3.57 -26.36
C ALA A 14 -36.29 -2.68 -27.47
N LEU A 15 -36.93 -1.54 -27.79
CA LEU A 15 -36.40 -0.53 -28.70
C LEU A 15 -35.14 0.13 -28.11
N GLN A 16 -35.12 0.41 -26.81
CA GLN A 16 -33.96 1.00 -26.11
C GLN A 16 -32.78 0.03 -26.01
N CYS A 17 -33.03 -1.27 -25.80
CA CYS A 17 -31.99 -2.31 -25.85
C CYS A 17 -31.52 -2.61 -27.27
N ALA A 18 -32.38 -2.51 -28.29
CA ALA A 18 -31.98 -2.63 -29.69
C ALA A 18 -31.15 -1.41 -30.15
N LEU A 19 -31.52 -0.20 -29.73
CA LEU A 19 -30.73 1.02 -29.93
C LEU A 19 -29.41 0.99 -29.15
N GLN A 20 -29.38 0.46 -27.92
CA GLN A 20 -28.13 0.27 -27.15
C GLN A 20 -27.23 -0.84 -27.71
N ARG A 21 -27.78 -1.92 -28.29
CA ARG A 21 -26.98 -2.93 -29.01
C ARG A 21 -26.39 -2.35 -30.31
N CYS A 22 -27.16 -1.54 -31.04
CA CYS A 22 -26.64 -0.78 -32.18
C CYS A 22 -25.60 0.28 -31.75
N GLU A 23 -25.74 0.90 -30.56
CA GLU A 23 -24.73 1.82 -30.01
C GLU A 23 -23.46 1.11 -29.50
N TRP A 24 -23.56 -0.17 -29.10
CA TRP A 24 -22.39 -0.97 -28.68
C TRP A 24 -21.64 -1.54 -29.89
N GLU A 25 -22.33 -1.93 -30.96
CA GLU A 25 -21.71 -2.23 -32.26
C GLU A 25 -21.15 -0.96 -32.94
N ALA A 26 -21.69 0.22 -32.64
CA ALA A 26 -21.16 1.52 -33.07
C ALA A 26 -20.03 2.09 -32.20
N ARG A 27 -19.56 1.33 -31.20
CA ARG A 27 -18.31 1.60 -30.44
C ARG A 27 -17.15 0.71 -30.86
N MET A 28 -17.21 0.13 -32.04
CA MET A 28 -15.98 -0.03 -32.80
C MET A 28 -15.42 1.38 -33.04
N PRO A 29 -14.20 1.70 -32.57
CA PRO A 29 -13.61 3.01 -32.86
C PRO A 29 -13.70 3.24 -34.36
N LYS A 30 -14.22 4.40 -34.76
CA LYS A 30 -14.33 4.75 -36.18
C LYS A 30 -12.98 4.43 -36.83
N PRO A 31 -12.91 3.85 -38.04
CA PRO A 31 -11.63 3.48 -38.67
C PRO A 31 -10.60 4.63 -38.67
N ASN A 32 -11.08 5.88 -38.66
CA ASN A 32 -10.28 7.10 -38.57
C ASN A 32 -9.73 7.47 -37.16
N GLU A 33 -10.21 6.88 -36.07
CA GLU A 33 -9.67 7.11 -34.72
C GLU A 33 -8.57 6.11 -34.36
N LEU A 34 -8.68 4.86 -34.83
CA LEU A 34 -7.67 3.81 -34.58
C LEU A 34 -6.33 4.11 -35.21
N ASP A 35 -6.30 4.86 -36.31
CA ASP A 35 -5.10 5.26 -37.05
C ASP A 35 -4.83 6.77 -36.92
N ARG A 36 -5.43 7.42 -35.92
CA ARG A 36 -5.14 8.83 -35.60
C ARG A 36 -3.63 9.02 -35.50
N TYR A 37 -3.13 10.13 -36.04
CA TYR A 37 -1.70 10.45 -36.12
C TYR A 37 -0.84 9.50 -36.95
N LEU A 38 -1.43 8.58 -37.72
CA LEU A 38 -0.71 7.79 -38.73
C LEU A 38 -1.05 8.31 -40.13
N LYS A 39 -0.02 8.50 -40.94
CA LYS A 39 -0.14 8.83 -42.37
C LYS A 39 0.68 7.82 -43.16
N ARG A 40 0.12 7.32 -44.26
CA ARG A 40 0.83 6.37 -45.13
C ARG A 40 1.70 7.14 -46.13
N ARG A 41 2.98 6.77 -46.25
CA ARG A 41 3.92 7.30 -47.24
C ARG A 41 4.51 6.12 -48.03
N GLY A 42 3.93 5.83 -49.19
CA GLY A 42 4.27 4.63 -49.98
C GLY A 42 3.91 3.34 -49.25
N TYR A 43 4.92 2.50 -48.98
CA TYR A 43 4.77 1.22 -48.28
C TYR A 43 4.98 1.29 -46.76
N SER A 44 5.33 2.46 -46.21
CA SER A 44 5.67 2.62 -44.79
C SER A 44 4.73 3.62 -44.09
N TRP A 45 4.63 3.48 -42.77
CA TRP A 45 3.84 4.37 -41.91
C TRP A 45 4.67 5.53 -41.36
N LEU A 46 4.03 6.70 -41.28
CA LEU A 46 4.57 7.95 -40.74
C LEU A 46 3.70 8.40 -39.55
N TYR A 47 4.33 8.83 -38.47
CA TYR A 47 3.68 9.58 -37.41
C TYR A 47 3.49 11.03 -37.84
N TYR A 48 2.26 11.54 -37.74
CA TYR A 48 1.84 12.86 -38.19
C TYR A 48 1.00 13.54 -37.11
N ARG A 49 1.53 14.55 -36.42
CA ARG A 49 0.80 15.27 -35.35
C ARG A 49 1.02 16.78 -35.44
N ARG A 50 -0.06 17.55 -35.30
CA ARG A 50 0.01 19.02 -35.21
C ARG A 50 0.50 19.46 -33.84
N VAL A 51 1.43 20.42 -33.83
CA VAL A 51 1.88 21.09 -32.59
C VAL A 51 0.82 22.13 -32.18
N PRO A 52 0.41 22.18 -30.89
CA PRO A 52 -0.52 23.20 -30.41
C PRO A 52 -0.01 24.62 -30.65
N THR A 53 -0.85 25.52 -31.17
CA THR A 53 -0.45 26.90 -31.54
C THR A 53 0.16 27.68 -30.37
N ARG A 54 -0.27 27.42 -29.13
CA ARG A 54 0.28 28.02 -27.91
C ARG A 54 1.76 27.68 -27.66
N LEU A 55 2.25 26.58 -28.24
CA LEU A 55 3.63 26.11 -28.14
C LEU A 55 4.47 26.47 -29.36
N ALA A 56 3.93 27.22 -30.33
CA ALA A 56 4.62 27.54 -31.59
C ALA A 56 5.97 28.25 -31.40
N ARG A 57 6.14 29.00 -30.30
CA ARG A 57 7.40 29.67 -29.95
C ARG A 57 8.35 28.81 -29.11
N LEU A 58 7.87 27.70 -28.54
CA LEU A 58 8.60 26.86 -27.59
C LEU A 58 9.06 25.53 -28.22
N ASP A 59 8.35 25.06 -29.26
CA ASP A 59 8.63 23.82 -29.97
C ASP A 59 9.00 24.15 -31.42
N SER A 60 10.26 23.86 -31.80
CA SER A 60 10.79 24.10 -33.15
C SER A 60 10.13 23.23 -34.22
N ARG A 61 9.37 22.20 -33.82
CA ARG A 61 8.66 21.27 -34.72
C ARG A 61 7.30 21.81 -35.17
N PHE A 62 6.94 23.04 -34.80
CA PHE A 62 5.76 23.72 -35.31
C PHE A 62 5.87 23.95 -36.83
N PRO A 63 4.81 23.73 -37.65
CA PRO A 63 3.42 23.45 -37.28
C PRO A 63 3.05 21.96 -37.14
N VAL A 64 3.85 21.05 -37.70
CA VAL A 64 3.52 19.63 -37.80
C VAL A 64 4.78 18.79 -37.56
N ILE A 65 4.65 17.78 -36.70
CA ILE A 65 5.63 16.74 -36.47
C ILE A 65 5.39 15.63 -37.50
N GLU A 66 6.40 15.36 -38.32
CA GLU A 66 6.43 14.25 -39.27
C GLU A 66 7.61 13.34 -38.94
N GLN A 67 7.35 12.07 -38.62
CA GLN A 67 8.41 11.10 -38.29
C GLN A 67 8.13 9.75 -38.95
N ALA A 68 9.11 9.20 -39.66
CA ALA A 68 9.01 7.86 -40.23
C ALA A 68 9.09 6.80 -39.12
N LEU A 69 8.17 5.84 -39.13
CA LEU A 69 8.16 4.73 -38.16
C LEU A 69 8.96 3.51 -38.64
N GLY A 70 9.48 3.54 -39.87
CA GLY A 70 10.31 2.46 -40.43
C GLY A 70 9.60 1.12 -40.63
N THR A 71 8.28 1.04 -40.39
CA THR A 71 7.51 -0.21 -40.48
C THR A 71 6.40 -0.14 -41.53
N ARG A 72 6.12 -1.30 -42.13
CA ARG A 72 4.99 -1.55 -43.04
C ARG A 72 3.78 -2.16 -42.30
N ASP A 73 4.02 -2.72 -41.12
CA ASP A 73 3.00 -3.37 -40.28
C ASP A 73 2.22 -2.32 -39.48
N LEU A 74 0.90 -2.33 -39.66
CA LEU A 74 -0.03 -1.42 -38.99
C LEU A 74 -0.05 -1.60 -37.47
N VAL A 75 0.10 -2.82 -36.96
CA VAL A 75 0.05 -3.11 -35.51
C VAL A 75 1.28 -2.55 -34.81
N VAL A 76 2.47 -2.74 -35.41
CA VAL A 76 3.72 -2.16 -34.91
C VAL A 76 3.67 -0.64 -35.00
N ALA A 77 3.15 -0.09 -36.10
CA ALA A 77 3.00 1.36 -36.28
C ALA A 77 2.09 1.99 -35.21
N ARG A 78 0.98 1.34 -34.86
CA ARG A 78 0.07 1.81 -33.80
C ARG A 78 0.76 1.87 -32.44
N LYS A 79 1.51 0.84 -32.06
CA LYS A 79 2.25 0.81 -30.78
C LYS A 79 3.31 1.92 -30.72
N ALA A 80 4.10 2.09 -31.78
CA ALA A 80 5.10 3.16 -31.86
C ALA A 80 4.45 4.55 -31.81
N ARG A 81 3.33 4.74 -32.51
CA ARG A 81 2.53 5.97 -32.44
C ARG A 81 2.06 6.28 -31.04
N ASP A 82 1.48 5.33 -30.32
CA ASP A 82 0.95 5.57 -28.97
C ASP A 82 2.04 6.05 -28.02
N LEU A 83 3.24 5.48 -28.15
CA LEU A 83 4.44 5.92 -27.41
C LEU A 83 4.88 7.33 -27.81
N LEU A 84 4.97 7.65 -29.10
CA LEU A 84 5.35 8.99 -29.58
C LEU A 84 4.32 10.05 -29.20
N ALA A 85 3.03 9.73 -29.29
CA ALA A 85 1.95 10.61 -28.89
C ALA A 85 2.04 10.92 -27.39
N SER A 86 2.23 9.90 -26.56
CA SER A 86 2.43 10.11 -25.13
C SER A 86 3.71 10.91 -24.82
N ALA A 87 4.79 10.70 -25.58
CA ALA A 87 6.04 11.44 -25.42
C ALA A 87 5.89 12.93 -25.77
N ASP A 88 5.14 13.26 -26.82
CA ASP A 88 4.87 14.64 -27.19
C ASP A 88 4.00 15.35 -26.14
N ASP A 89 3.01 14.66 -25.57
CA ASP A 89 2.18 15.23 -24.49
C ASP A 89 3.03 15.54 -23.25
N ASP A 90 3.94 14.65 -22.85
CA ASP A 90 4.86 14.89 -21.73
C ASP A 90 5.84 16.03 -22.01
N LEU A 91 6.39 16.10 -23.22
CA LEU A 91 7.31 17.17 -23.61
C LEU A 91 6.60 18.53 -23.60
N TRP A 92 5.41 18.60 -24.18
CA TRP A 92 4.60 19.81 -24.20
C TRP A 92 4.20 20.27 -22.81
N ALA A 93 3.87 19.34 -21.91
CA ALA A 93 3.65 19.66 -20.50
C ALA A 93 4.92 20.24 -19.87
N SER A 94 6.10 19.69 -20.15
CA SER A 94 7.39 20.19 -19.63
C SER A 94 7.76 21.58 -20.16
N MET A 95 7.39 21.91 -21.41
CA MET A 95 7.68 23.21 -22.02
C MET A 95 6.89 24.37 -21.39
N MET A 96 5.76 24.06 -20.74
CA MET A 96 4.94 25.03 -20.01
C MET A 96 5.46 25.30 -18.59
N LEU A 97 6.49 24.59 -18.14
CA LEU A 97 7.14 24.77 -16.83
C LEU A 97 8.40 25.64 -16.97
N GLY A 98 8.73 26.40 -15.93
CA GLY A 98 10.00 27.14 -15.84
C GLY A 98 11.22 26.21 -15.77
N GLU A 99 12.44 26.75 -15.82
CA GLU A 99 13.65 25.94 -15.59
C GLU A 99 13.66 25.41 -14.15
N ASN A 100 13.25 24.15 -14.01
CA ASN A 100 13.18 23.45 -12.75
C ASN A 100 13.36 21.92 -12.97
N VAL A 101 13.38 21.17 -11.87
CA VAL A 101 13.53 19.71 -11.90
C VAL A 101 12.35 19.04 -12.62
N GLU A 102 11.15 19.59 -12.53
CA GLU A 102 9.94 19.08 -13.20
C GLU A 102 10.03 19.18 -14.73
N ARG A 103 10.63 20.26 -15.25
CA ARG A 103 10.91 20.43 -16.68
C ARG A 103 11.92 19.39 -17.18
N SER A 104 13.00 19.15 -16.43
CA SER A 104 13.99 18.11 -16.76
C SER A 104 13.37 16.71 -16.71
N ARG A 105 12.49 16.47 -15.73
CA ARG A 105 11.72 15.23 -15.58
C ARG A 105 10.81 14.95 -16.77
N GLY A 106 10.00 15.92 -17.21
CA GLY A 106 9.09 15.74 -18.34
C GLY A 106 9.84 15.49 -19.65
N ARG A 107 11.01 16.13 -19.84
CA ARG A 107 11.91 15.86 -20.98
C ARG A 107 12.48 14.44 -20.95
N TYR A 108 12.93 13.97 -19.78
CA TYR A 108 13.45 12.61 -19.62
C TYR A 108 12.37 11.54 -19.86
N ALA A 109 11.16 11.71 -19.31
CA ALA A 109 10.05 10.80 -19.55
C ALA A 109 9.67 10.72 -21.04
N ALA A 110 9.61 11.88 -21.72
CA ALA A 110 9.39 11.95 -23.15
C ALA A 110 10.51 11.24 -23.95
N ALA A 111 11.76 11.36 -23.50
CA ALA A 111 12.90 10.69 -24.12
C ALA A 111 12.81 9.16 -24.01
N LEU A 112 12.51 8.61 -22.82
CA LEU A 112 12.32 7.17 -22.63
C LEU A 112 11.28 6.58 -23.59
N LYS A 113 10.13 7.26 -23.72
CA LYS A 113 9.04 6.84 -24.61
C LYS A 113 9.42 6.90 -26.08
N ARG A 114 10.18 7.92 -26.50
CA ARG A 114 10.68 8.06 -27.88
C ARG A 114 11.67 6.96 -28.25
N VAL A 115 12.61 6.65 -27.36
CA VAL A 115 13.62 5.62 -27.61
C VAL A 115 12.97 4.24 -27.66
N LYS A 116 12.02 3.97 -26.76
CA LYS A 116 11.20 2.75 -26.79
C LYS A 116 10.36 2.62 -28.07
N ALA A 117 9.81 3.74 -28.57
CA ALA A 117 9.06 3.75 -29.84
C ALA A 117 9.95 3.40 -31.05
N MET A 118 11.24 3.74 -30.98
CA MET A 118 12.24 3.44 -32.00
C MET A 118 12.86 2.03 -31.83
N GLY A 119 12.41 1.25 -30.84
CA GLY A 119 12.91 -0.11 -30.59
C GLY A 119 14.21 -0.19 -29.78
N PHE A 120 14.70 0.95 -29.27
CA PHE A 120 15.90 1.00 -28.44
C PHE A 120 15.55 1.09 -26.95
N GLY A 121 16.50 0.72 -26.08
CA GLY A 121 16.49 1.12 -24.68
C GLY A 121 17.15 2.49 -24.51
N TYR A 122 16.62 3.33 -23.61
CA TYR A 122 17.33 4.55 -23.23
C TYR A 122 18.59 4.18 -22.44
N VAL A 123 19.75 4.53 -22.98
CA VAL A 123 21.04 4.37 -22.34
C VAL A 123 21.72 5.75 -22.37
N PRO A 124 22.20 6.28 -21.24
CA PRO A 124 22.90 7.55 -21.19
C PRO A 124 24.15 7.56 -22.08
N VAL A 125 24.54 8.72 -22.60
CA VAL A 125 25.70 8.84 -23.51
C VAL A 125 27.01 8.33 -22.87
N GLU A 126 27.20 8.54 -21.58
CA GLU A 126 28.39 8.09 -20.84
C GLU A 126 28.43 6.56 -20.67
N GLU A 127 27.26 5.92 -20.67
CA GLU A 127 27.12 4.47 -20.56
C GLU A 127 27.16 3.80 -21.94
N LEU A 128 26.53 4.41 -22.94
CA LEU A 128 26.62 4.01 -24.36
C LEU A 128 28.08 3.95 -24.81
N SER A 129 28.87 4.99 -24.52
CA SER A 129 30.29 5.05 -24.90
C SER A 129 31.16 3.97 -24.25
N ARG A 130 30.70 3.34 -23.16
CA ARG A 130 31.45 2.32 -22.42
C ARG A 130 30.99 0.89 -22.67
N THR A 131 29.69 0.69 -22.91
CA THR A 131 29.05 -0.63 -22.85
C THR A 131 28.40 -1.06 -24.16
N ALA A 132 28.07 -0.14 -25.06
CA ALA A 132 27.37 -0.47 -26.29
C ALA A 132 28.33 -1.09 -27.32
N SER A 133 27.86 -2.12 -28.04
CA SER A 133 28.59 -2.66 -29.18
C SER A 133 28.57 -1.69 -30.36
N TRP A 134 29.53 -1.84 -31.27
CA TRP A 134 29.54 -1.04 -32.50
C TRP A 134 28.24 -1.18 -33.30
N ASP A 135 27.63 -2.37 -33.31
CA ASP A 135 26.35 -2.61 -34.01
C ASP A 135 25.17 -1.84 -33.37
N ASP A 136 25.12 -1.74 -32.03
CA ASP A 136 24.08 -0.96 -31.33
C ASP A 136 24.29 0.54 -31.56
N ILE A 137 25.54 1.02 -31.47
CA ILE A 137 25.89 2.40 -31.77
C ILE A 137 25.55 2.75 -33.22
N SER A 138 25.92 1.89 -34.17
CA SER A 138 25.62 2.09 -35.60
C SER A 138 24.12 2.11 -35.86
N SER A 139 23.36 1.17 -35.28
CA SER A 139 21.91 1.12 -35.42
C SER A 139 21.25 2.40 -34.88
N ARG A 140 21.76 2.95 -33.76
CA ARG A 140 21.29 4.22 -33.19
C ARG A 140 21.62 5.41 -34.07
N PHE A 141 22.81 5.44 -34.67
CA PHE A 141 23.20 6.48 -35.64
C PHE A 141 22.36 6.40 -36.93
N GLU A 142 22.09 5.20 -37.44
CA GLU A 142 21.19 4.98 -38.58
C GLU A 142 19.77 5.44 -38.31
N ALA A 143 19.28 5.26 -37.07
CA ALA A 143 17.96 5.72 -36.68
C ALA A 143 17.81 7.25 -36.65
N ILE A 144 18.91 8.01 -36.55
CA ILE A 144 18.93 9.48 -36.51
C ILE A 144 19.53 10.13 -37.77
N LEU A 145 20.14 9.35 -38.67
CA LEU A 145 20.72 9.78 -39.94
C LEU A 145 19.78 10.62 -40.84
N PRO A 146 18.45 10.41 -40.87
CA PRO A 146 17.57 11.28 -41.63
C PRO A 146 17.62 12.73 -41.11
N VAL A 147 17.94 13.69 -41.98
CA VAL A 147 18.05 15.13 -41.66
C VAL A 147 16.76 15.72 -41.08
N SER A 148 15.63 15.06 -41.33
CA SER A 148 14.32 15.44 -40.78
C SER A 148 14.08 14.97 -39.35
N THR A 149 15.03 14.28 -38.70
CA THR A 149 14.87 13.75 -37.35
C THR A 149 14.83 14.90 -36.34
N PRO A 150 13.76 15.01 -35.54
CA PRO A 150 13.69 16.06 -34.52
C PRO A 150 14.79 15.93 -33.47
N ARG A 151 15.34 17.06 -33.03
CA ARG A 151 16.42 17.15 -32.03
C ARG A 151 16.09 16.39 -30.73
N GLU A 152 14.83 16.36 -30.33
CA GLU A 152 14.37 15.65 -29.14
C GLU A 152 14.45 14.12 -29.27
N ILE A 153 14.42 13.59 -30.49
CA ILE A 153 14.61 12.16 -30.79
C ILE A 153 16.10 11.85 -30.85
N GLU A 154 16.90 12.71 -31.47
CA GLU A 154 18.36 12.60 -31.44
C GLU A 154 18.87 12.56 -30.00
N GLN A 155 18.44 13.51 -29.17
CA GLN A 155 18.84 13.57 -27.77
C GLN A 155 18.43 12.32 -26.99
N ALA A 156 17.26 11.78 -27.30
CA ALA A 156 16.77 10.59 -26.64
C ALA A 156 17.57 9.34 -27.07
N VAL A 157 17.78 9.14 -28.38
CA VAL A 157 18.49 7.98 -28.94
C VAL A 157 19.97 7.97 -28.55
N LEU A 158 20.59 9.15 -28.52
CA LEU A 158 21.98 9.35 -28.09
C LEU A 158 22.14 9.43 -26.56
N GLY A 159 21.05 9.42 -25.79
CA GLY A 159 21.12 9.43 -24.33
C GLY A 159 21.60 10.74 -23.70
N THR A 160 21.45 11.88 -24.37
CA THR A 160 21.93 13.19 -23.91
C THR A 160 20.91 13.97 -23.09
N VAL A 161 19.77 13.36 -22.75
CA VAL A 161 18.75 13.98 -21.90
C VAL A 161 19.17 13.86 -20.43
N SER A 162 19.14 14.98 -19.71
CA SER A 162 19.54 15.03 -18.30
C SER A 162 18.70 14.07 -17.45
N LYS A 163 19.38 13.20 -16.68
CA LYS A 163 18.72 12.27 -15.77
C LYS A 163 17.99 13.02 -14.65
N PRO A 164 16.87 12.47 -14.15
CA PRO A 164 16.23 12.98 -12.94
C PRO A 164 17.22 12.93 -11.76
N THR A 165 17.41 14.05 -11.09
CA THR A 165 18.30 14.19 -9.94
C THR A 165 17.66 13.77 -8.62
N HIS A 166 16.38 13.38 -8.65
CA HIS A 166 15.62 12.99 -7.47
C HIS A 166 16.24 11.81 -6.74
N ARG A 167 16.30 11.95 -5.41
CA ARG A 167 16.82 10.94 -4.48
C ARG A 167 15.67 10.22 -3.79
N PHE A 168 15.97 9.25 -2.94
CA PHE A 168 14.94 8.53 -2.21
C PHE A 168 14.07 9.42 -1.32
N ASP A 169 14.62 10.49 -0.74
CA ASP A 169 13.84 11.47 0.02
C ASP A 169 12.79 12.19 -0.84
N ASP A 170 13.14 12.53 -2.09
CA ASP A 170 12.19 13.10 -3.05
C ASP A 170 11.13 12.08 -3.43
N ALA A 171 11.50 10.82 -3.69
CA ALA A 171 10.54 9.76 -3.96
C ALA A 171 9.57 9.55 -2.80
N LEU A 172 10.03 9.65 -1.55
CA LEU A 172 9.16 9.57 -0.38
C LEU A 172 8.17 10.75 -0.34
N ARG A 173 8.63 11.98 -0.60
CA ARG A 173 7.77 13.16 -0.66
C ARG A 173 6.71 13.02 -1.75
N ILE A 174 7.13 12.67 -2.96
CA ILE A 174 6.25 12.43 -4.12
C ILE A 174 5.24 11.34 -3.81
N PHE A 175 5.66 10.22 -3.20
CA PHE A 175 4.76 9.15 -2.81
C PHE A 175 3.68 9.65 -1.84
N MET A 176 4.06 10.49 -0.87
CA MET A 176 3.12 11.03 0.11
C MET A 176 2.11 12.02 -0.50
N GLU A 177 2.52 12.80 -1.49
CA GLU A 177 1.69 13.82 -2.15
C GLU A 177 0.84 13.26 -3.30
N GLY A 178 1.29 12.19 -3.94
CA GLY A 178 0.63 11.53 -5.07
C GLY A 178 -0.01 10.19 -4.68
N PRO A 179 0.58 9.04 -5.09
CA PRO A 179 -0.08 7.73 -5.06
C PRO A 179 -0.43 7.25 -3.65
N GLY A 180 0.35 7.63 -2.64
CA GLY A 180 0.11 7.28 -1.24
C GLY A 180 -0.94 8.13 -0.54
N LYS A 181 -1.31 9.30 -1.08
CA LYS A 181 -2.10 10.32 -0.38
C LYS A 181 -3.41 9.80 0.22
N MET A 182 -4.16 9.02 -0.56
CA MET A 182 -5.45 8.49 -0.12
C MET A 182 -5.31 7.46 1.00
N SER A 183 -4.29 6.58 0.92
CA SER A 183 -4.01 5.58 1.96
C SER A 183 -3.51 6.25 3.24
N LEU A 184 -2.61 7.23 3.11
CA LEU A 184 -2.04 7.95 4.24
C LEU A 184 -3.06 8.82 4.96
N ALA A 185 -4.06 9.36 4.25
CA ALA A 185 -5.15 10.12 4.86
C ALA A 185 -5.99 9.29 5.83
N ASN A 186 -6.09 7.96 5.64
CA ASN A 186 -6.85 7.08 6.55
C ASN A 186 -6.09 6.71 7.83
N LYS A 187 -4.80 7.04 7.92
CA LYS A 187 -4.00 6.79 9.11
C LYS A 187 -4.26 7.87 10.16
N SER A 188 -4.36 7.47 11.41
CA SER A 188 -4.33 8.42 12.53
C SER A 188 -2.98 9.16 12.61
N PRO A 189 -2.89 10.28 13.35
CA PRO A 189 -1.64 11.02 13.51
C PRO A 189 -0.46 10.16 13.96
N ASN A 190 -0.66 9.28 14.94
CA ASN A 190 0.40 8.41 15.42
C ASN A 190 0.70 7.26 14.44
N GLN A 191 -0.32 6.67 13.79
CA GLN A 191 -0.09 5.69 12.72
C GLN A 191 0.73 6.30 11.58
N LEU A 192 0.45 7.54 11.20
CA LEU A 192 1.19 8.26 10.18
C LEU A 192 2.62 8.57 10.63
N ARG A 193 2.83 8.99 11.89
CA ARG A 193 4.15 9.21 12.47
C ARG A 193 5.01 7.95 12.44
N ILE A 194 4.47 6.83 12.94
CA ILE A 194 5.15 5.53 12.93
C ILE A 194 5.43 5.08 11.48
N TRP A 195 4.44 5.25 10.59
CA TRP A 195 4.59 4.93 9.19
C TRP A 195 5.74 5.71 8.54
N LYS A 196 5.84 7.03 8.75
CA LYS A 196 6.90 7.88 8.20
C LYS A 196 8.30 7.50 8.66
N ASN A 197 8.44 6.97 9.89
CA ASN A 197 9.74 6.61 10.44
C ASN A 197 10.38 5.40 9.73
N ILE A 198 9.56 4.48 9.22
CA ILE A 198 10.05 3.26 8.58
C ILE A 198 10.78 3.56 7.26
N PRO A 199 10.19 4.22 6.24
CA PRO A 199 10.89 4.55 5.01
C PRO A 199 12.04 5.51 5.28
N LYS A 200 11.89 6.52 6.15
CA LYS A 200 13.00 7.43 6.51
C LYS A 200 14.22 6.70 7.07
N ARG A 201 14.01 5.68 7.90
CA ARG A 201 15.09 4.85 8.43
C ARG A 201 15.76 4.02 7.33
N ALA A 202 14.96 3.41 6.45
CA ALA A 202 15.48 2.65 5.31
C ALA A 202 16.32 3.53 4.37
N ILE A 203 15.83 4.74 4.05
CA ILE A 203 16.50 5.72 3.19
C ILE A 203 17.83 6.17 3.81
N ARG A 204 17.79 6.61 5.07
CA ARG A 204 18.99 7.03 5.79
C ARG A 204 20.06 5.94 5.79
N ARG A 205 19.66 4.71 6.14
CA ARG A 205 20.60 3.59 6.20
C ARG A 205 21.14 3.21 4.82
N PHE A 206 20.31 3.29 3.78
CA PHE A 206 20.77 3.07 2.42
C PHE A 206 21.81 4.12 2.00
N ALA A 207 21.55 5.40 2.29
CA ALA A 207 22.49 6.49 2.03
C ALA A 207 23.81 6.32 2.79
N GLU A 208 23.76 5.85 4.04
CA GLU A 208 24.96 5.55 4.84
C GLU A 208 25.81 4.41 4.25
N VAL A 209 25.18 3.39 3.66
CA VAL A 209 25.86 2.17 3.18
C VAL A 209 26.34 2.28 1.73
N VAL A 210 25.53 2.89 0.87
CA VAL A 210 25.74 2.94 -0.59
C VAL A 210 26.20 4.33 -1.04
N GLY A 211 25.87 5.36 -0.26
CA GLY A 211 25.95 6.76 -0.66
C GLY A 211 24.59 7.29 -1.13
N ASP A 212 24.38 8.59 -0.95
CA ASP A 212 23.17 9.26 -1.38
C ASP A 212 23.24 9.57 -2.89
N LYS A 213 22.65 8.66 -3.69
CA LYS A 213 22.67 8.68 -5.15
C LYS A 213 21.30 9.06 -5.73
N PRO A 214 21.24 9.70 -6.91
CA PRO A 214 20.01 9.84 -7.67
C PRO A 214 19.38 8.48 -7.97
N LEU A 215 18.04 8.39 -7.94
CA LEU A 215 17.29 7.14 -8.18
C LEU A 215 17.61 6.50 -9.55
N ALA A 216 17.88 7.34 -10.55
CA ALA A 216 18.24 6.89 -11.89
C ALA A 216 19.59 6.15 -11.95
N ASP A 217 20.50 6.45 -11.01
CA ASP A 217 21.85 5.91 -10.95
C ASP A 217 22.00 4.74 -9.97
N ILE A 218 20.91 4.35 -9.29
CA ILE A 218 20.91 3.18 -8.41
C ILE A 218 20.95 1.92 -9.27
N THR A 219 22.01 1.15 -9.06
CA THR A 219 22.28 -0.09 -9.80
C THR A 219 21.89 -1.34 -9.00
N ARG A 220 21.92 -2.52 -9.64
CA ARG A 220 21.74 -3.80 -8.95
C ARG A 220 22.83 -4.02 -7.90
N ASP A 221 24.06 -3.65 -8.18
CA ASP A 221 25.19 -3.82 -7.26
C ASP A 221 25.01 -3.00 -5.97
N ASP A 222 24.42 -1.82 -6.09
CA ASP A 222 24.04 -0.99 -4.93
C ASP A 222 23.01 -1.70 -4.04
N ALA A 223 21.99 -2.30 -4.64
CA ALA A 223 20.99 -3.07 -3.91
C ALA A 223 21.58 -4.34 -3.27
N VAL A 224 22.49 -5.03 -3.97
CA VAL A 224 23.22 -6.19 -3.43
C VAL A 224 24.16 -5.78 -2.30
N ARG A 225 24.81 -4.62 -2.37
CA ARG A 225 25.63 -4.08 -1.28
C ARG A 225 24.79 -3.84 -0.03
N PHE A 226 23.61 -3.23 -0.18
CA PHE A 226 22.68 -3.03 0.93
C PHE A 226 22.15 -4.35 1.49
N TYR A 227 21.89 -5.34 0.64
CA TYR A 227 21.55 -6.69 1.07
C TYR A 227 22.68 -7.35 1.88
N ARG A 228 23.94 -7.27 1.41
CA ARG A 228 25.11 -7.81 2.14
C ARG A 228 25.33 -7.13 3.49
N TYR A 229 25.09 -5.82 3.57
CA TYR A 229 25.12 -5.09 4.85
C TYR A 229 24.16 -5.68 5.89
N TRP A 230 22.95 -6.06 5.45
CA TRP A 230 21.96 -6.71 6.31
C TRP A 230 22.33 -8.17 6.58
N LEU A 231 22.83 -8.90 5.58
CA LEU A 231 23.29 -10.28 5.72
C LEU A 231 24.35 -10.40 6.84
N ALA A 232 25.35 -9.52 6.84
CA ALA A 232 26.41 -9.50 7.86
C ALA A 232 25.91 -9.18 9.27
N ARG A 233 24.69 -8.65 9.42
CA ARG A 233 24.06 -8.41 10.74
C ARG A 233 23.10 -9.50 11.15
N ILE A 234 22.52 -10.20 10.18
CA ILE A 234 21.64 -11.35 10.41
C ILE A 234 22.48 -12.59 10.71
N VAL A 235 23.63 -12.71 10.05
CA VAL A 235 24.63 -13.76 10.25
C VAL A 235 25.98 -13.06 10.50
N PRO A 236 26.19 -12.52 11.72
CA PRO A 236 27.49 -11.95 12.08
C PRO A 236 28.55 -13.05 12.11
N GLU A 237 29.75 -12.71 11.61
CA GLU A 237 30.94 -13.58 11.71
C GLU A 237 31.61 -13.45 13.09
N ASP A 238 31.37 -12.32 13.77
CA ASP A 238 31.84 -12.02 15.12
C ASP A 238 30.83 -12.49 16.19
N ASP A 239 31.22 -12.41 17.47
CA ASP A 239 30.36 -12.70 18.64
C ASP A 239 29.19 -11.71 18.85
N ALA A 240 28.81 -10.95 17.83
CA ALA A 240 27.69 -10.02 17.89
C ALA A 240 26.35 -10.78 17.87
N GLU A 241 25.35 -10.25 18.58
CA GLU A 241 24.01 -10.86 18.60
C GLU A 241 23.34 -10.76 17.20
N PRO A 242 22.92 -11.89 16.61
CA PRO A 242 22.26 -11.89 15.30
C PRO A 242 20.97 -11.06 15.27
N LEU A 243 20.82 -10.21 14.26
CA LEU A 243 19.58 -9.47 14.03
C LEU A 243 18.53 -10.30 13.30
N ASN A 244 17.26 -10.04 13.60
CA ASN A 244 16.15 -10.73 12.95
C ASN A 244 16.03 -10.36 11.45
N PRO A 245 15.90 -11.36 10.54
CA PRO A 245 15.75 -11.15 9.10
C PRO A 245 14.62 -10.19 8.68
N SER A 246 13.53 -10.15 9.46
CA SER A 246 12.36 -9.30 9.19
C SER A 246 12.70 -7.79 9.17
N GLY A 247 13.71 -7.36 9.93
CA GLY A 247 14.19 -5.99 9.93
C GLY A 247 14.76 -5.58 8.57
N GLY A 248 15.64 -6.41 8.01
CA GLY A 248 16.23 -6.21 6.69
C GLY A 248 15.20 -6.32 5.57
N ASN A 249 14.33 -7.32 5.63
CA ASN A 249 13.23 -7.49 4.67
C ASN A 249 12.30 -6.27 4.63
N ARG A 250 12.02 -5.68 5.80
CA ARG A 250 11.20 -4.47 5.87
C ARG A 250 11.84 -3.29 5.15
N GLU A 251 13.12 -3.04 5.36
CA GLU A 251 13.80 -1.88 4.76
C GLU A 251 14.04 -2.06 3.26
N ILE A 252 14.49 -3.24 2.84
CA ILE A 252 14.61 -3.58 1.41
C ILE A 252 13.23 -3.46 0.73
N GLY A 253 12.17 -3.92 1.39
CA GLY A 253 10.80 -3.82 0.90
C GLY A 253 10.33 -2.38 0.70
N GLU A 254 10.64 -1.48 1.64
CA GLU A 254 10.28 -0.05 1.51
C GLU A 254 11.05 0.63 0.37
N LEU A 255 12.36 0.40 0.24
CA LEU A 255 13.16 0.97 -0.85
C LEU A 255 12.68 0.46 -2.21
N ARG A 256 12.41 -0.85 -2.31
CA ARG A 256 11.83 -1.47 -3.51
C ARG A 256 10.51 -0.81 -3.88
N LYS A 257 9.62 -0.61 -2.90
CA LYS A 257 8.33 0.04 -3.12
C LYS A 257 8.53 1.48 -3.59
N LEU A 258 9.27 2.32 -2.86
CA LEU A 258 9.49 3.72 -3.22
C LEU A 258 10.09 3.87 -4.62
N TYR A 259 11.07 3.03 -4.98
CA TYR A 259 11.66 3.02 -6.32
C TYR A 259 10.60 2.74 -7.40
N ARG A 260 9.81 1.68 -7.22
CA ARG A 260 8.77 1.30 -8.18
C ARG A 260 7.69 2.38 -8.31
N GLU A 261 7.15 2.85 -7.18
CA GLU A 261 6.08 3.86 -7.17
C GLU A 261 6.57 5.18 -7.77
N TYR A 262 7.83 5.58 -7.53
CA TYR A 262 8.42 6.77 -8.14
C TYR A 262 8.44 6.65 -9.67
N PHE A 263 9.05 5.60 -10.24
CA PHE A 263 9.14 5.48 -11.71
C PHE A 263 7.77 5.21 -12.37
N SER A 264 6.89 4.46 -11.71
CA SER A 264 5.52 4.23 -12.18
C SER A 264 4.72 5.53 -12.22
N PHE A 265 4.64 6.25 -11.10
CA PHE A 265 3.81 7.46 -10.98
C PHE A 265 4.41 8.63 -11.76
N GLU A 266 5.73 8.81 -11.69
CA GLU A 266 6.35 10.04 -12.18
C GLU A 266 6.79 9.98 -13.64
N HIS A 267 7.11 8.78 -14.14
CA HIS A 267 7.67 8.55 -15.47
C HIS A 267 6.81 7.62 -16.33
N ASN A 268 5.71 7.08 -15.80
CA ASN A 268 4.90 6.03 -16.44
C ASN A 268 5.77 4.84 -16.90
N ASP A 269 6.84 4.55 -16.16
CA ASP A 269 7.83 3.53 -16.48
C ASP A 269 7.63 2.32 -15.56
N ASN A 270 6.56 1.57 -15.85
CA ASN A 270 6.16 0.39 -15.06
C ASN A 270 7.05 -0.82 -15.32
N ASP A 271 7.75 -0.86 -16.46
CA ASP A 271 8.55 -2.00 -16.91
C ASP A 271 10.01 -1.92 -16.42
N ARG A 272 10.40 -0.80 -15.79
CA ARG A 272 11.76 -0.61 -15.28
C ARG A 272 12.12 -1.71 -14.29
N LEU A 273 13.24 -2.38 -14.56
CA LEU A 273 13.76 -3.40 -13.65
C LEU A 273 14.15 -2.74 -12.31
N ASN A 274 13.50 -3.17 -11.24
CA ASN A 274 13.77 -2.66 -9.90
C ASN A 274 15.08 -3.27 -9.35
N PRO A 275 16.08 -2.46 -8.97
CA PRO A 275 17.36 -2.96 -8.45
C PRO A 275 17.23 -3.87 -7.24
N PHE A 276 16.16 -3.74 -6.44
CA PHE A 276 15.91 -4.53 -5.24
C PHE A 276 15.08 -5.80 -5.50
N LEU A 277 14.70 -6.09 -6.76
CA LEU A 277 13.84 -7.23 -7.09
C LEU A 277 14.47 -8.57 -6.66
N GLY A 278 13.71 -9.44 -6.01
CA GLY A 278 14.19 -10.75 -5.56
C GLY A 278 15.19 -10.75 -4.39
N LEU A 279 15.50 -9.60 -3.79
CA LEU A 279 16.33 -9.54 -2.58
C LEU A 279 15.48 -9.69 -1.31
N SER A 280 15.59 -10.82 -0.63
CA SER A 280 14.95 -11.04 0.66
C SER A 280 15.71 -12.09 1.44
N PHE A 281 15.54 -12.08 2.74
CA PHE A 281 16.02 -13.11 3.64
C PHE A 281 14.90 -14.09 3.94
N ALA A 282 15.26 -15.38 4.05
CA ALA A 282 14.35 -16.37 4.58
C ALA A 282 13.99 -16.01 6.03
N GLU A 283 12.73 -16.22 6.39
CA GLU A 283 12.25 -16.06 7.76
C GLU A 283 11.92 -17.45 8.28
N ASP A 284 12.80 -17.97 9.13
CA ASP A 284 12.68 -19.29 9.75
C ASP A 284 11.60 -19.22 10.84
N GLY A 285 10.33 -19.21 10.43
CA GLY A 285 9.15 -19.34 11.29
C GLY A 285 9.15 -18.53 12.60
N ASN A 286 8.33 -17.47 12.67
CA ASN A 286 8.12 -16.65 13.88
C ASN A 286 8.32 -17.41 15.21
N VAL A 287 9.26 -16.95 16.03
CA VAL A 287 9.35 -17.32 17.46
C VAL A 287 7.95 -17.25 18.04
N ARG A 288 7.41 -18.41 18.44
CA ARG A 288 6.05 -18.51 18.93
C ARG A 288 5.99 -17.81 20.27
N ARG A 289 5.24 -16.71 20.33
CA ARG A 289 4.99 -16.03 21.60
C ARG A 289 4.13 -16.92 22.48
N PRO A 290 4.53 -17.19 23.74
CA PRO A 290 3.77 -18.09 24.59
C PRO A 290 2.42 -17.48 24.96
N SER A 291 1.41 -18.34 25.07
CA SER A 291 0.12 -18.04 25.68
C SER A 291 0.25 -18.05 27.20
N PHE A 292 -0.44 -17.14 27.89
CA PHE A 292 -0.60 -17.26 29.34
C PHE A 292 -1.43 -18.51 29.70
N PRO A 293 -0.99 -19.31 30.69
CA PRO A 293 -1.80 -20.38 31.28
C PRO A 293 -3.11 -19.85 31.88
N VAL A 294 -4.17 -20.64 31.81
CA VAL A 294 -5.52 -20.22 32.28
C VAL A 294 -5.52 -19.98 33.79
N ASP A 295 -4.91 -20.87 34.55
CA ASP A 295 -4.71 -20.76 36.00
C ASP A 295 -3.92 -19.50 36.39
N TRP A 296 -2.95 -19.09 35.55
CA TRP A 296 -2.23 -17.84 35.75
C TRP A 296 -3.14 -16.62 35.55
N ILE A 297 -3.95 -16.61 34.48
CA ILE A 297 -4.92 -15.53 34.23
C ILE A 297 -5.89 -15.43 35.40
N GLU A 298 -6.48 -16.56 35.82
CA GLU A 298 -7.45 -16.60 36.92
C GLU A 298 -6.84 -16.12 38.24
N SER A 299 -5.66 -16.62 38.61
CA SER A 299 -5.04 -16.32 39.91
C SER A 299 -4.34 -14.96 39.98
N ARG A 300 -3.83 -14.44 38.87
CA ARG A 300 -3.02 -13.21 38.84
C ARG A 300 -3.72 -12.00 38.23
N PHE A 301 -4.60 -12.22 37.25
CA PHE A 301 -5.26 -11.13 36.52
C PHE A 301 -6.74 -10.99 36.83
N LEU A 302 -7.41 -12.03 37.30
CA LEU A 302 -8.85 -12.02 37.59
C LEU A 302 -9.19 -11.99 39.09
N ARG A 303 -8.17 -11.88 39.95
CA ARG A 303 -8.33 -11.60 41.38
C ARG A 303 -8.05 -10.14 41.72
N ALA A 304 -8.75 -9.62 42.71
CA ALA A 304 -8.52 -8.28 43.23
C ALA A 304 -7.07 -8.11 43.76
N GLY A 305 -6.52 -6.91 43.64
CA GLY A 305 -5.26 -6.52 44.27
C GLY A 305 -4.03 -6.51 43.35
N LYS A 306 -3.71 -7.59 42.62
CA LYS A 306 -2.44 -7.68 41.86
C LYS A 306 -2.30 -6.64 40.74
N LEU A 307 -3.41 -6.14 40.21
CA LEU A 307 -3.46 -5.10 39.19
C LEU A 307 -3.78 -3.69 39.76
N SER A 308 -3.82 -3.50 41.09
CA SER A 308 -4.26 -2.24 41.70
C SER A 308 -3.32 -1.06 41.43
N GLY A 309 -2.02 -1.32 41.28
CA GLY A 309 -1.02 -0.30 40.94
C GLY A 309 -1.04 0.12 39.46
N LEU A 310 -1.76 -0.60 38.60
CA LEU A 310 -1.90 -0.25 37.20
C LEU A 310 -3.04 0.77 37.05
N ASN A 311 -2.80 1.84 36.29
CA ASN A 311 -3.83 2.86 36.09
C ASN A 311 -5.12 2.25 35.48
N PRO A 312 -6.31 2.80 35.81
CA PRO A 312 -7.58 2.14 35.49
C PRO A 312 -7.78 1.83 34.01
N GLU A 313 -7.38 2.72 33.10
CA GLU A 313 -7.51 2.47 31.66
C GLU A 313 -6.56 1.37 31.17
N ALA A 314 -5.32 1.31 31.65
CA ALA A 314 -4.39 0.24 31.27
C ALA A 314 -4.84 -1.13 31.82
N ARG A 315 -5.36 -1.14 33.05
CA ARG A 315 -6.02 -2.32 33.63
C ARG A 315 -7.21 -2.74 32.79
N GLY A 316 -8.07 -1.80 32.39
CA GLY A 316 -9.19 -2.05 31.50
C GLY A 316 -8.77 -2.63 30.16
N VAL A 317 -7.71 -2.11 29.52
CA VAL A 317 -7.18 -2.67 28.26
C VAL A 317 -6.73 -4.12 28.43
N LEU A 318 -5.98 -4.43 29.49
CA LEU A 318 -5.53 -5.80 29.79
C LEU A 318 -6.73 -6.74 29.97
N LEU A 319 -7.69 -6.37 30.82
CA LEU A 319 -8.87 -7.18 31.14
C LEU A 319 -9.82 -7.33 29.95
N ALA A 320 -9.97 -6.29 29.12
CA ALA A 320 -10.77 -6.34 27.89
C ALA A 320 -10.19 -7.32 26.86
N MET A 321 -8.86 -7.53 26.83
CA MET A 321 -8.26 -8.49 25.91
C MET A 321 -8.56 -9.95 26.26
N ILE A 322 -8.85 -10.25 27.53
CA ILE A 322 -9.03 -11.61 28.02
C ILE A 322 -10.18 -12.30 27.27
N GLU A 323 -11.37 -11.69 27.21
CA GLU A 323 -12.57 -12.33 26.63
C GLU A 323 -12.97 -11.84 25.24
N THR A 324 -12.23 -10.88 24.66
CA THR A 324 -12.51 -10.40 23.30
C THR A 324 -11.54 -10.98 22.27
N GLY A 325 -10.33 -11.37 22.69
CA GLY A 325 -9.25 -11.72 21.79
C GLY A 325 -8.79 -10.56 20.89
N CYS A 326 -9.30 -9.34 21.05
CA CYS A 326 -8.95 -8.19 20.23
C CYS A 326 -7.49 -7.77 20.43
N ARG A 327 -6.90 -7.16 19.40
CA ARG A 327 -5.54 -6.61 19.51
C ARG A 327 -5.55 -5.41 20.47
N PRO A 328 -4.43 -5.09 21.15
CA PRO A 328 -4.32 -3.87 21.94
C PRO A 328 -4.69 -2.62 21.12
N SER A 329 -4.32 -2.58 19.84
CA SER A 329 -4.66 -1.47 18.94
C SER A 329 -6.15 -1.36 18.66
N GLU A 330 -6.87 -2.47 18.64
CA GLU A 330 -8.31 -2.48 18.42
C GLU A 330 -9.02 -1.94 19.68
N ILE A 331 -8.65 -2.45 20.85
CA ILE A 331 -9.23 -2.03 22.15
C ILE A 331 -8.94 -0.56 22.47
N CYS A 332 -7.69 -0.11 22.35
CA CYS A 332 -7.30 1.27 22.67
C CYS A 332 -7.97 2.31 21.77
N ASN A 333 -8.40 1.94 20.56
CA ASN A 333 -8.97 2.86 19.58
C ASN A 333 -10.49 2.72 19.41
N LEU A 334 -11.16 2.00 20.31
CA LEU A 334 -12.62 1.97 20.38
C LEU A 334 -13.15 3.36 20.77
N THR A 335 -14.11 3.83 20.00
CA THR A 335 -14.90 5.04 20.28
C THR A 335 -16.13 4.65 21.10
N PRO A 336 -16.79 5.62 21.78
CA PRO A 336 -18.01 5.33 22.53
C PRO A 336 -19.10 4.69 21.67
N SER A 337 -19.26 5.14 20.43
CA SER A 337 -20.25 4.59 19.48
C SER A 337 -19.90 3.16 19.00
N ALA A 338 -18.64 2.75 19.12
CA ALA A 338 -18.21 1.38 18.82
C ALA A 338 -18.43 0.42 20.00
N ILE A 339 -18.79 0.93 21.18
CA ILE A 339 -19.09 0.15 22.40
C ILE A 339 -20.60 0.15 22.58
N VAL A 340 -21.26 -0.94 22.20
CA VAL A 340 -22.71 -1.03 22.18
C VAL A 340 -23.18 -1.89 23.36
N LEU A 341 -23.55 -1.22 24.46
CA LEU A 341 -24.01 -1.88 25.70
C LEU A 341 -25.52 -2.14 25.73
N ASP A 342 -26.32 -1.22 25.17
CA ASP A 342 -27.79 -1.27 25.22
C ASP A 342 -28.43 -2.13 24.12
N HIS A 343 -27.66 -3.04 23.52
CA HIS A 343 -28.14 -3.98 22.51
C HIS A 343 -28.49 -5.33 23.15
N ALA A 344 -29.43 -6.08 22.56
CA ALA A 344 -29.84 -7.41 23.04
C ALA A 344 -28.63 -8.36 23.27
N VAL A 345 -27.57 -8.14 22.51
CA VAL A 345 -26.24 -8.71 22.75
C VAL A 345 -25.24 -7.56 22.83
N PRO A 346 -24.72 -7.22 24.02
CA PRO A 346 -23.67 -6.22 24.17
C PRO A 346 -22.43 -6.61 23.36
N HIS A 347 -21.83 -5.65 22.64
CA HIS A 347 -20.72 -5.93 21.73
C HIS A 347 -19.83 -4.72 21.47
N ILE A 348 -18.63 -4.98 20.95
CA ILE A 348 -17.76 -3.96 20.37
C ILE A 348 -17.67 -4.11 18.85
N ALA A 349 -17.58 -2.99 18.15
CA ALA A 349 -17.45 -2.94 16.70
C ALA A 349 -16.04 -2.48 16.30
N VAL A 350 -15.21 -3.41 15.82
CA VAL A 350 -13.89 -3.08 15.28
C VAL A 350 -14.05 -2.62 13.84
N ARG A 351 -13.91 -1.32 13.58
CA ARG A 351 -14.11 -0.71 12.26
C ARG A 351 -13.07 0.39 12.00
N PRO A 352 -12.63 0.59 10.74
CA PRO A 352 -11.80 1.73 10.37
C PRO A 352 -12.61 3.03 10.43
N ARG A 353 -11.93 4.12 10.80
CA ARG A 353 -12.41 5.49 10.64
C ARG A 353 -11.73 6.09 9.42
N ARG A 354 -12.44 6.22 8.30
CA ARG A 354 -11.87 6.67 7.03
C ARG A 354 -11.95 8.19 6.93
N ALA A 355 -10.86 8.86 6.54
CA ALA A 355 -10.84 10.33 6.44
C ALA A 355 -11.85 10.89 5.42
N GLY A 356 -12.20 10.09 4.40
CA GLY A 356 -13.23 10.47 3.43
C GLY A 356 -14.65 10.47 4.00
N ASP A 357 -14.91 9.80 5.12
CA ASP A 357 -16.23 9.68 5.72
C ASP A 357 -16.54 10.89 6.62
N ARG A 358 -16.70 12.05 6.00
CA ARG A 358 -16.94 13.34 6.69
C ARG A 358 -18.29 13.41 7.41
N LYS A 359 -19.20 12.46 7.18
CA LYS A 359 -20.52 12.40 7.85
C LYS A 359 -20.44 11.66 9.18
N ASN A 360 -19.45 10.80 9.34
CA ASN A 360 -19.24 10.03 10.56
C ASN A 360 -18.74 10.93 11.72
N SER A 361 -19.52 10.99 12.80
CA SER A 361 -19.21 11.78 14.00
C SER A 361 -17.90 11.36 14.63
N ASP A 362 -17.56 10.07 14.61
CA ASP A 362 -16.32 9.57 15.18
C ASP A 362 -15.09 10.09 14.42
N VAL A 363 -15.19 10.20 13.09
CA VAL A 363 -14.10 10.74 12.27
C VAL A 363 -13.87 12.21 12.61
N LYS A 364 -14.94 12.97 12.88
CA LYS A 364 -14.83 14.39 13.28
C LYS A 364 -14.22 14.55 14.66
N GLN A 365 -14.59 13.69 15.60
CA GLN A 365 -14.17 13.82 17.00
C GLN A 365 -12.80 13.17 17.28
N PHE A 366 -12.57 11.98 16.74
CA PHE A 366 -11.39 11.15 17.05
C PHE A 366 -10.42 11.02 15.88
N GLY A 367 -10.76 11.56 14.71
CA GLY A 367 -9.94 11.49 13.52
C GLY A 367 -9.96 10.13 12.81
N PRO A 368 -9.23 10.02 11.68
CA PRO A 368 -9.11 8.77 10.95
C PRO A 368 -8.29 7.73 11.73
N HIS A 369 -8.57 6.46 11.48
CA HIS A 369 -7.84 5.33 12.05
C HIS A 369 -8.00 4.11 11.15
N GLU A 370 -6.88 3.52 10.77
CA GLU A 370 -6.86 2.34 9.91
C GLU A 370 -6.77 1.06 10.74
N VAL A 371 -7.57 0.06 10.40
CA VAL A 371 -7.44 -1.30 10.96
C VAL A 371 -6.48 -2.13 10.11
N LYS A 372 -5.88 -3.16 10.71
CA LYS A 372 -4.82 -3.98 10.06
C LYS A 372 -5.21 -4.52 8.68
N SER A 373 -6.46 -4.94 8.50
CA SER A 373 -6.94 -5.53 7.25
C SER A 373 -8.47 -5.46 7.16
N THR A 374 -9.03 -5.69 5.97
CA THR A 374 -10.49 -5.81 5.80
C THR A 374 -11.09 -6.91 6.66
N ALA A 375 -10.36 -8.02 6.88
CA ALA A 375 -10.80 -9.10 7.77
C ALA A 375 -10.90 -8.67 9.24
N SER A 376 -10.18 -7.62 9.65
CA SER A 376 -10.30 -7.08 11.01
C SER A 376 -11.66 -6.43 11.29
N ILE A 377 -12.43 -6.08 10.25
CA ILE A 377 -13.74 -5.43 10.38
C ILE A 377 -14.76 -6.45 10.86
N ARG A 378 -15.19 -6.32 12.12
CA ARG A 378 -16.06 -7.30 12.77
C ARG A 378 -16.76 -6.73 13.98
N THR A 379 -17.74 -7.47 14.47
CA THR A 379 -18.39 -7.25 15.76
C THR A 379 -17.99 -8.38 16.69
N VAL A 380 -17.64 -8.05 17.95
CA VAL A 380 -17.26 -9.04 18.96
C VAL A 380 -18.22 -8.93 20.15
N PRO A 381 -18.97 -10.00 20.49
CA PRO A 381 -19.81 -10.01 21.69
C PRO A 381 -18.98 -9.78 22.95
N LEU A 382 -19.54 -9.03 23.91
CA LEU A 382 -18.94 -8.82 25.21
C LEU A 382 -19.47 -9.84 26.22
N VAL A 383 -18.56 -10.57 26.86
CA VAL A 383 -18.84 -11.57 27.90
C VAL A 383 -17.84 -11.44 29.04
N GLY A 384 -18.14 -12.08 30.18
CA GLY A 384 -17.23 -12.19 31.33
C GLY A 384 -16.68 -10.84 31.79
N ILE A 385 -15.41 -10.82 32.16
CA ILE A 385 -14.73 -9.62 32.65
C ILE A 385 -14.74 -8.48 31.61
N SER A 386 -14.64 -8.78 30.31
CA SER A 386 -14.59 -7.75 29.28
C SER A 386 -15.91 -6.97 29.15
N LEU A 387 -17.06 -7.61 29.41
CA LEU A 387 -18.35 -6.90 29.51
C LEU A 387 -18.34 -5.89 30.67
N GLN A 388 -17.83 -6.30 31.84
CA GLN A 388 -17.78 -5.43 33.00
C GLN A 388 -16.82 -4.25 32.78
N VAL A 389 -15.70 -4.48 32.07
CA VAL A 389 -14.77 -3.41 31.69
C VAL A 389 -15.50 -2.34 30.88
N PHE A 390 -16.22 -2.71 29.82
CA PHE A 390 -16.87 -1.71 29.00
C PHE A 390 -18.10 -1.06 29.66
N LYS A 391 -18.70 -1.71 30.67
CA LYS A 391 -19.69 -1.03 31.54
C LYS A 391 -19.06 0.06 32.39
N ALA A 392 -17.85 -0.15 32.92
CA ALA A 392 -17.11 0.86 33.68
C ALA A 392 -16.45 1.92 32.78
N PHE A 393 -16.10 1.56 31.55
CA PHE A 393 -15.45 2.43 30.55
C PHE A 393 -16.29 2.56 29.27
N PRO A 394 -17.53 3.10 29.34
CA PRO A 394 -18.39 3.21 28.16
C PRO A 394 -17.83 4.19 27.11
N ALA A 395 -16.96 5.11 27.52
CA ALA A 395 -16.27 6.02 26.63
C ALA A 395 -15.00 5.43 25.98
N GLY A 396 -14.66 4.18 26.30
CA GLY A 396 -13.40 3.54 25.89
C GLY A 396 -12.21 4.00 26.72
N PHE A 397 -11.03 4.14 26.09
CA PHE A 397 -9.76 4.44 26.77
C PHE A 397 -9.11 5.73 26.23
N PRO A 398 -9.61 6.93 26.58
CA PRO A 398 -9.10 8.21 26.08
C PRO A 398 -7.60 8.43 26.29
N ARG A 399 -7.01 7.95 27.41
CA ARG A 399 -5.58 8.07 27.70
C ARG A 399 -4.72 7.36 26.64
N TYR A 400 -5.23 6.25 26.11
CA TYR A 400 -4.53 5.36 25.20
C TYR A 400 -5.03 5.41 23.74
N MET A 401 -6.03 6.25 23.45
CA MET A 401 -6.49 6.54 22.10
C MET A 401 -5.31 6.99 21.22
N ASP A 402 -5.13 6.32 20.10
CA ASP A 402 -3.99 6.47 19.17
C ASP A 402 -2.59 6.26 19.80
N LYS A 403 -2.51 5.75 21.04
CA LYS A 403 -1.26 5.57 21.82
C LYS A 403 -1.07 4.12 22.28
N THR A 404 -1.43 3.17 21.42
CA THR A 404 -1.33 1.72 21.70
C THR A 404 0.08 1.27 22.09
N GLY A 405 1.13 1.86 21.51
CA GLY A 405 2.52 1.57 21.88
C GLY A 405 2.80 1.90 23.35
N THR A 406 2.34 3.08 23.80
CA THR A 406 2.43 3.51 25.21
C THR A 406 1.61 2.59 26.10
N ALA A 407 0.39 2.22 25.71
CA ALA A 407 -0.43 1.28 26.48
C ALA A 407 0.29 -0.06 26.69
N SER A 408 0.81 -0.63 25.60
CA SER A 408 1.53 -1.91 25.63
C SER A 408 2.80 -1.82 26.47
N GLN A 409 3.55 -0.72 26.37
CA GLN A 409 4.75 -0.50 27.18
C GLN A 409 4.40 -0.38 28.67
N THR A 410 3.44 0.47 29.04
CA THR A 410 3.01 0.65 30.43
C THR A 410 2.55 -0.68 31.04
N ILE A 411 1.75 -1.46 30.32
CA ILE A 411 1.24 -2.74 30.81
C ILE A 411 2.37 -3.75 30.95
N ASN A 412 3.22 -3.93 29.93
CA ASN A 412 4.31 -4.90 29.99
C ASN A 412 5.34 -4.57 31.08
N SER A 413 5.71 -3.29 31.23
CA SER A 413 6.62 -2.86 32.31
C SER A 413 6.02 -3.19 33.67
N PHE A 414 4.76 -2.84 33.92
CA PHE A 414 4.08 -3.17 35.16
C PHE A 414 4.04 -4.68 35.43
N LEU A 415 3.71 -5.48 34.42
CA LEU A 415 3.68 -6.95 34.57
C LEU A 415 5.06 -7.52 34.91
N GLY A 416 6.12 -7.00 34.28
CA GLY A 416 7.50 -7.41 34.57
C GLY A 416 7.96 -7.02 35.97
N GLU A 417 7.77 -5.75 36.34
CA GLU A 417 8.18 -5.19 37.65
C GLU A 417 7.46 -5.86 38.84
N ASN A 418 6.24 -6.37 38.63
CA ASN A 418 5.43 -7.00 39.67
C ASN A 418 5.45 -8.54 39.64
N GLY A 419 6.33 -9.16 38.82
CA GLY A 419 6.44 -10.62 38.74
C GLY A 419 5.16 -11.30 38.25
N LEU A 420 4.40 -10.63 37.38
CA LEU A 420 3.11 -11.10 36.87
C LEU A 420 3.23 -11.78 35.49
N LEU A 421 4.45 -12.00 35.00
CA LEU A 421 4.75 -12.77 33.79
C LEU A 421 5.18 -14.19 34.17
N PRO A 422 4.59 -15.25 33.58
CA PRO A 422 5.04 -16.63 33.83
C PRO A 422 6.50 -16.86 33.43
N THR A 423 6.92 -16.27 32.31
CA THR A 423 8.31 -16.28 31.82
C THR A 423 8.66 -14.93 31.19
N GLN A 424 9.95 -14.66 30.98
CA GLN A 424 10.43 -13.42 30.35
C GLN A 424 9.98 -13.25 28.88
N GLU A 425 9.55 -14.33 28.22
CA GLU A 425 9.05 -14.32 26.85
C GLU A 425 7.58 -13.87 26.76
N HIS A 426 6.87 -13.85 27.89
CA HIS A 426 5.47 -13.44 27.93
C HIS A 426 5.34 -11.92 27.77
N THR A 427 4.37 -11.51 26.97
CA THR A 427 3.97 -10.11 26.79
C THR A 427 2.46 -10.03 26.80
N LEU A 428 1.89 -8.84 26.96
CA LEU A 428 0.45 -8.57 26.88
C LEU A 428 -0.23 -9.26 25.67
N TYR A 429 0.47 -9.36 24.53
CA TYR A 429 -0.05 -10.00 23.32
C TYR A 429 -0.34 -11.50 23.51
N GLY A 430 0.33 -12.15 24.49
CA GLY A 430 0.09 -13.54 24.89
C GLY A 430 -1.36 -13.82 25.30
N LEU A 431 -2.09 -12.84 25.82
CA LEU A 431 -3.51 -13.01 26.18
C LEU A 431 -4.38 -13.35 24.96
N ARG A 432 -4.04 -12.80 23.79
CA ARG A 432 -4.75 -13.13 22.54
C ARG A 432 -4.49 -14.58 22.12
N HIS A 433 -3.30 -15.13 22.39
CA HIS A 433 -3.01 -16.55 22.15
C HIS A 433 -3.77 -17.43 23.14
N SER A 434 -3.80 -17.07 24.43
CA SER A 434 -4.60 -17.77 25.44
C SER A 434 -6.08 -17.82 25.08
N PHE A 435 -6.64 -16.72 24.56
CA PHE A 435 -8.03 -16.71 24.09
C PHE A 435 -8.23 -17.68 22.93
N GLU A 436 -7.31 -17.75 21.96
CA GLU A 436 -7.41 -18.71 20.85
C GLU A 436 -7.39 -20.17 21.34
N ASP A 437 -6.51 -20.47 22.29
CA ASP A 437 -6.37 -21.82 22.83
C ASP A 437 -7.61 -22.21 23.65
N ARG A 438 -8.19 -21.29 24.43
CA ARG A 438 -9.49 -21.52 25.07
C ARG A 438 -10.60 -21.81 24.06
N MET A 439 -10.65 -21.08 22.93
CA MET A 439 -11.62 -21.37 21.87
C MET A 439 -11.43 -22.77 21.26
N LYS A 440 -10.18 -23.23 21.09
CA LYS A 440 -9.88 -24.59 20.59
C LYS A 440 -10.32 -25.65 21.59
N VAL A 441 -10.02 -25.47 22.88
CA VAL A 441 -10.44 -26.39 23.96
C VAL A 441 -11.97 -26.47 24.05
N ALA A 442 -12.65 -25.33 23.90
CA ALA A 442 -14.11 -25.24 23.82
C ALA A 442 -14.70 -25.78 22.50
N LYS A 443 -13.87 -26.30 21.59
CA LYS A 443 -14.27 -26.86 20.29
C LYS A 443 -15.06 -25.88 19.43
N ILE A 444 -14.75 -24.59 19.52
CA ILE A 444 -15.37 -23.58 18.66
C ILE A 444 -14.84 -23.75 17.23
N ASP A 445 -15.76 -23.80 16.28
CA ASP A 445 -15.48 -23.98 14.87
C ASP A 445 -14.42 -22.99 14.34
N TYR A 446 -13.61 -23.47 13.39
CA TYR A 446 -12.51 -22.69 12.83
C TYR A 446 -12.98 -21.39 12.16
N GLU A 447 -14.08 -21.40 11.40
CA GLU A 447 -14.56 -20.21 10.71
C GLU A 447 -15.01 -19.14 11.72
N VAL A 448 -15.65 -19.56 12.82
CA VAL A 448 -16.04 -18.67 13.92
C VAL A 448 -14.81 -18.08 14.63
N ARG A 449 -13.79 -18.90 14.90
CA ARG A 449 -12.52 -18.42 15.48
C ARG A 449 -11.87 -17.38 14.58
N MET A 450 -11.79 -17.65 13.27
CA MET A 450 -11.19 -16.71 12.32
C MET A 450 -12.01 -15.41 12.21
N ASP A 451 -13.34 -15.49 12.23
CA ASP A 451 -14.21 -14.31 12.21
C ASP A 451 -14.01 -13.45 13.47
N ILE A 452 -14.00 -14.04 14.66
CA ILE A 452 -13.77 -13.34 15.94
C ILE A 452 -12.36 -12.78 16.06
N PHE A 453 -11.35 -13.44 15.48
CA PHE A 453 -9.98 -12.91 15.44
C PHE A 453 -9.77 -11.87 14.33
N GLY A 454 -10.68 -11.77 13.36
CA GLY A 454 -10.54 -10.95 12.17
C GLY A 454 -9.37 -11.40 11.30
N HIS A 455 -9.29 -12.71 11.05
CA HIS A 455 -8.31 -13.33 10.16
C HIS A 455 -8.94 -13.62 8.79
N THR A 456 -8.15 -13.50 7.72
CA THR A 456 -8.60 -13.83 6.37
C THR A 456 -8.73 -15.34 6.24
N VAL A 457 -9.89 -15.80 5.77
CA VAL A 457 -10.13 -17.20 5.39
C VAL A 457 -10.09 -17.27 3.86
N SER A 458 -9.52 -18.34 3.31
CA SER A 458 -9.44 -18.55 1.85
C SER A 458 -10.81 -18.78 1.20
N ARG A 459 -11.79 -19.21 1.98
CA ARG A 459 -13.17 -19.47 1.54
C ARG A 459 -14.00 -18.17 1.49
N PRO A 460 -14.84 -17.99 0.45
CA PRO A 460 -15.81 -16.89 0.44
C PRO A 460 -16.78 -16.96 1.63
N LYS A 461 -17.09 -15.81 2.23
CA LYS A 461 -18.08 -15.73 3.31
C LYS A 461 -19.49 -15.96 2.75
N TYR A 462 -20.21 -16.94 3.27
CA TYR A 462 -21.63 -17.19 2.99
C TYR A 462 -22.43 -17.19 4.29
N GLY A 463 -23.61 -16.55 4.29
CA GLY A 463 -24.51 -16.49 5.45
C GLY A 463 -24.07 -15.50 6.55
N SER A 464 -24.83 -15.46 7.65
CA SER A 464 -24.63 -14.53 8.78
C SER A 464 -23.63 -15.01 9.84
N GLY A 465 -22.97 -16.16 9.62
CA GLY A 465 -22.00 -16.72 10.57
C GLY A 465 -22.60 -17.14 11.91
N GLY A 466 -23.86 -17.57 11.93
CA GLY A 466 -24.61 -17.99 13.13
C GLY A 466 -25.18 -16.84 13.96
N GLY A 467 -24.80 -15.59 13.67
CA GLY A 467 -25.32 -14.39 14.34
C GLY A 467 -24.73 -14.13 15.72
N LEU A 468 -24.91 -12.90 16.20
CA LEU A 468 -24.22 -12.38 17.36
C LEU A 468 -24.62 -13.06 18.68
N ALA A 469 -25.88 -13.48 18.81
CA ALA A 469 -26.39 -14.17 20.01
C ALA A 469 -25.80 -15.57 20.18
N TRP A 470 -25.63 -16.29 19.07
CA TRP A 470 -24.99 -17.61 19.07
C TRP A 470 -23.50 -17.50 19.40
N GLN A 471 -22.79 -16.55 18.77
CA GLN A 471 -21.39 -16.25 19.10
C GLN A 471 -21.22 -15.88 20.57
N ARG A 472 -22.10 -15.05 21.14
CA ARG A 472 -22.10 -14.73 22.58
C ARG A 472 -22.23 -15.98 23.44
N GLY A 473 -23.11 -16.92 23.09
CA GLY A 473 -23.28 -18.18 23.81
C GLY A 473 -21.99 -19.01 23.83
N LEU A 474 -21.32 -19.14 22.68
CA LEU A 474 -20.04 -19.84 22.58
C LEU A 474 -18.94 -19.18 23.44
N LEU A 475 -18.83 -17.84 23.38
CA LEU A 475 -17.84 -17.11 24.16
C LEU A 475 -18.14 -17.15 25.67
N ALA A 476 -19.41 -17.09 26.05
CA ALA A 476 -19.83 -17.14 27.46
C ALA A 476 -19.47 -18.50 28.10
N ASN A 477 -19.54 -19.60 27.35
CA ASN A 477 -19.21 -20.94 27.85
C ASN A 477 -17.72 -21.12 28.19
N MET A 478 -16.84 -20.26 27.69
CA MET A 478 -15.40 -20.31 27.98
C MET A 478 -14.91 -19.13 28.82
N ALA A 479 -15.80 -18.22 29.20
CA ALA A 479 -15.44 -17.04 29.98
C ALA A 479 -14.94 -17.45 31.37
N LEU A 480 -13.84 -16.82 31.81
CA LEU A 480 -13.20 -17.17 33.08
C LEU A 480 -13.92 -16.51 34.26
N PRO A 481 -13.95 -17.17 35.44
CA PRO A 481 -14.45 -16.55 36.66
C PRO A 481 -13.54 -15.39 37.11
N PHE A 482 -14.12 -14.35 37.70
CA PHE A 482 -13.39 -13.16 38.15
C PHE A 482 -14.03 -12.55 39.40
N ASP A 483 -13.25 -11.79 40.17
CA ASP A 483 -13.74 -11.05 41.34
C ASP A 483 -14.43 -9.75 40.91
N GLU A 484 -15.61 -9.44 41.45
CA GLU A 484 -16.38 -8.23 41.07
C GLU A 484 -15.63 -6.92 41.35
N GLY A 485 -14.77 -6.89 42.37
CA GLY A 485 -14.00 -5.71 42.77
C GLY A 485 -12.73 -5.43 41.95
N ILE A 486 -12.52 -6.12 40.83
CA ILE A 486 -11.28 -5.99 40.05
C ILE A 486 -11.24 -4.78 39.12
N ILE A 487 -12.40 -4.23 38.75
CA ILE A 487 -12.53 -3.20 37.72
C ILE A 487 -12.26 -1.80 38.24
#